data_AF-A0A349HQN8-F1
#
_entry.id   AF-A0A349HQN8-F1
#
_cell.length_a   1.000
_cell.length_b   1.000
_cell.length_c   1.000
_cell.angle_alpha   90.00
_cell.angle_beta   90.00
_cell.angle_gamma   90.00
#
_symmetry.space_group_name_H-M   'P 1'
#
loop_
_entity.id
_entity.type
_entity.pdbx_description
1 polymer ?
#
loop_
_entity_poly.entity_id
_entity_poly.type
_entity_poly.pdbx_seq_one_letter_code
_entity_poly.pdbx_strand_id
1 'polypeptide(L)'
;MKLRRRLGKKGSLAIMEVVNIIIIVLIFATLVNLIIISTQYLHLSKIGNEVARTIAVQSGLRTSTPANYPGGSKGYYTTSEMFDYLSKNLEASHFEDYYLIINGTKMTPTKSITFDYKDPIEIELAAEYKWIALDAFIPGLSNREQFIVVNKTVYAEYLN
;
A
#
# COMPACT_ATOMS: atom_id res chain seq x y z
N MET A 1 -21.30 -44.25 -39.80
CA MET A 1 -20.88 -44.19 -38.37
C MET A 1 -19.42 -43.75 -38.12
N LYS A 2 -18.48 -43.80 -39.09
CA LYS A 2 -17.07 -43.39 -38.87
C LYS A 2 -16.81 -41.85 -38.88
N LEU A 3 -17.68 -41.04 -39.48
CA LEU A 3 -17.50 -39.57 -39.56
C LEU A 3 -17.75 -38.84 -38.23
N ARG A 4 -18.76 -39.24 -37.45
CA ARG A 4 -19.06 -38.65 -36.13
C ARG A 4 -17.92 -38.84 -35.10
N ARG A 5 -17.18 -39.96 -35.16
CA ARG A 5 -16.04 -40.24 -34.27
C ARG A 5 -14.79 -39.39 -34.57
N ARG A 6 -14.60 -38.93 -35.81
CA ARG A 6 -13.48 -38.04 -36.18
C ARG A 6 -13.73 -36.58 -35.81
N LEU A 7 -14.98 -36.13 -35.91
CA LEU A 7 -15.42 -34.79 -35.48
C LEU A 7 -15.25 -34.59 -33.96
N GLY A 8 -15.59 -35.60 -33.14
CA GLY A 8 -15.40 -35.53 -31.68
C GLY A 8 -13.92 -35.44 -31.24
N LYS A 9 -13.01 -36.10 -31.96
CA LYS A 9 -11.56 -36.04 -31.64
C LYS A 9 -10.92 -34.71 -32.03
N LYS A 10 -11.27 -34.15 -33.21
CA LYS A 10 -10.78 -32.83 -33.64
C LYS A 10 -11.38 -31.70 -32.80
N GLY A 11 -12.66 -31.78 -32.45
CA GLY A 11 -13.31 -30.82 -31.54
C GLY A 11 -12.73 -30.86 -30.12
N SER A 12 -12.46 -32.05 -29.59
CA SER A 12 -11.78 -32.19 -28.29
C SER A 12 -10.37 -31.63 -28.29
N LEU A 13 -9.64 -31.75 -29.41
CA LEU A 13 -8.29 -31.20 -29.54
C LEU A 13 -8.31 -29.67 -29.59
N ALA A 14 -9.25 -29.09 -30.35
CA ALA A 14 -9.46 -27.65 -30.42
C ALA A 14 -9.88 -27.06 -29.06
N ILE A 15 -10.74 -27.74 -28.30
CA ILE A 15 -11.12 -27.30 -26.94
C ILE A 15 -9.90 -27.30 -26.01
N MET A 16 -9.07 -28.36 -26.03
CA MET A 16 -7.85 -28.40 -25.22
C MET A 16 -6.89 -27.28 -25.57
N GLU A 17 -6.74 -26.96 -26.86
CA GLU A 17 -5.86 -25.88 -27.32
C GLU A 17 -6.35 -24.51 -26.83
N VAL A 18 -7.65 -24.24 -26.93
CA VAL A 18 -8.26 -23.00 -26.40
C VAL A 18 -8.07 -22.89 -24.89
N VAL A 19 -8.29 -23.98 -24.16
CA VAL A 19 -8.08 -24.00 -22.69
C VAL A 19 -6.61 -23.71 -22.35
N ASN A 20 -5.65 -24.28 -23.08
CA ASN A 20 -4.23 -24.02 -22.87
C ASN A 20 -3.87 -22.54 -23.10
N ILE A 21 -4.41 -21.93 -24.15
CA ILE A 21 -4.19 -20.50 -24.42
C ILE A 21 -4.75 -19.65 -23.27
N ILE A 22 -5.95 -19.96 -22.77
CA ILE A 22 -6.55 -19.24 -21.63
C ILE A 22 -5.66 -19.37 -20.38
N ILE A 23 -5.15 -20.57 -20.10
CA ILE A 23 -4.25 -20.79 -18.95
C ILE A 23 -2.97 -19.94 -19.08
N ILE A 24 -2.36 -19.89 -20.26
CA ILE A 24 -1.15 -19.09 -20.50
C ILE A 24 -1.45 -17.60 -20.28
N VAL A 25 -2.58 -17.11 -20.81
CA VAL A 25 -3.01 -15.71 -20.64
C VAL A 25 -3.27 -15.38 -19.17
N LEU A 26 -3.90 -16.29 -18.42
CA LEU A 26 -4.12 -16.12 -16.97
C LEU A 26 -2.80 -16.03 -16.19
N ILE A 27 -1.84 -16.88 -16.50
CA ILE A 27 -0.50 -16.83 -15.88
C ILE A 27 0.16 -15.48 -16.20
N PHE A 28 0.11 -15.03 -17.45
CA PHE A 28 0.67 -13.75 -17.84
C PHE A 28 0.01 -12.57 -17.12
N ALA A 29 -1.33 -12.55 -17.05
CA ALA A 29 -2.09 -11.53 -16.31
C ALA A 29 -1.73 -11.52 -14.81
N THR A 30 -1.51 -12.70 -14.22
CA THR A 30 -1.06 -12.83 -12.83
C THR A 30 0.33 -12.21 -12.65
N LEU A 31 1.29 -12.51 -13.53
CA LEU A 31 2.64 -11.96 -13.48
C LEU A 31 2.64 -10.44 -13.60
N VAL A 32 1.85 -9.89 -14.54
CA VAL A 32 1.70 -8.44 -14.71
C VAL A 32 1.15 -7.79 -13.44
N ASN A 33 0.11 -8.37 -12.84
CA ASN A 33 -0.43 -7.85 -11.58
C ASN A 33 0.60 -7.93 -10.43
N LEU A 34 1.38 -9.01 -10.32
CA LEU A 34 2.42 -9.11 -9.30
C LEU A 34 3.48 -8.03 -9.46
N ILE A 35 3.85 -7.67 -10.70
CA ILE A 35 4.77 -6.57 -10.97
C ILE A 35 4.16 -5.23 -10.50
N ILE A 36 2.88 -4.97 -10.81
CA ILE A 36 2.17 -3.74 -10.39
C ILE A 36 2.09 -3.64 -8.86
N ILE A 37 1.70 -4.73 -8.19
CA ILE A 37 1.60 -4.76 -6.72
C ILE A 37 2.98 -4.58 -6.09
N SER A 38 4.03 -5.16 -6.70
CA SER A 38 5.40 -5.01 -6.23
C SER A 38 5.90 -3.58 -6.33
N THR A 39 5.64 -2.87 -7.44
CA THR A 39 6.02 -1.46 -7.55
C THR A 39 5.26 -0.60 -6.53
N GLN A 40 3.95 -0.83 -6.37
CA GLN A 40 3.13 -0.18 -5.35
C GLN A 40 3.67 -0.41 -3.93
N TYR A 41 4.05 -1.64 -3.59
CA TYR A 41 4.69 -1.97 -2.31
C TYR A 41 6.00 -1.20 -2.11
N LEU A 42 6.85 -1.10 -3.14
CA LEU A 42 8.10 -0.36 -3.06
C LEU A 42 7.87 1.14 -2.82
N HIS A 43 6.86 1.74 -3.47
CA HIS A 43 6.48 3.14 -3.23
C HIS A 43 5.96 3.32 -1.79
N LEU A 44 5.04 2.47 -1.35
CA LEU A 44 4.49 2.51 0.00
C LEU A 44 5.58 2.35 1.07
N SER A 45 6.53 1.45 0.84
CA SER A 45 7.66 1.22 1.75
C SER A 45 8.61 2.41 1.84
N LYS A 46 8.86 3.11 0.72
CA LYS A 46 9.66 4.34 0.71
C LYS A 46 8.97 5.45 1.51
N ILE A 47 7.70 5.70 1.23
CA ILE A 47 6.89 6.70 1.96
C ILE A 47 6.86 6.35 3.45
N GLY A 48 6.57 5.09 3.79
CA GLY A 48 6.56 4.62 5.17
C GLY A 48 7.90 4.81 5.89
N ASN A 49 9.03 4.63 5.22
CA ASN A 49 10.35 4.91 5.81
C ASN A 49 10.55 6.42 6.09
N GLU A 50 10.14 7.30 5.17
CA GLU A 50 10.27 8.75 5.34
C GLU A 50 9.37 9.27 6.46
N VAL A 51 8.12 8.79 6.51
CA VAL A 51 7.16 9.10 7.57
C VAL A 51 7.68 8.58 8.91
N ALA A 52 8.15 7.33 8.97
CA ALA A 52 8.67 6.75 10.20
C ALA A 52 9.89 7.50 10.73
N ARG A 53 10.82 7.86 9.85
CA ARG A 53 11.98 8.67 10.21
C ARG A 53 11.57 10.05 10.73
N THR A 54 10.60 10.69 10.10
CA THR A 54 10.13 12.02 10.52
C THR A 54 9.48 11.96 11.90
N ILE A 55 8.62 10.96 12.14
CA ILE A 55 7.99 10.71 13.44
C ILE A 55 9.04 10.40 14.52
N ALA A 56 10.07 9.61 14.20
CA ALA A 56 11.17 9.30 15.11
C ALA A 56 11.91 10.57 15.56
N VAL A 57 12.34 11.39 14.59
CA VAL A 57 13.08 12.64 14.84
C VAL A 57 12.23 13.63 15.63
N GLN A 58 10.91 13.64 15.45
CA GLN A 58 9.98 14.55 16.12
C GLN A 58 9.40 14.01 17.44
N SER A 59 9.70 12.76 17.79
CA SER A 59 9.06 12.02 18.89
C SER A 59 7.53 12.04 18.82
N GLY A 60 6.99 11.91 17.62
CA GLY A 60 5.56 12.00 17.34
C GLY A 60 5.16 13.23 16.53
N LEU A 61 3.85 13.46 16.44
CA LEU A 61 3.23 14.54 15.69
C LEU A 61 2.34 15.37 16.61
N ARG A 62 2.42 16.70 16.49
CA ARG A 62 1.58 17.65 17.24
C ARG A 62 0.80 18.54 16.28
N THR A 63 -0.35 19.03 16.72
CA THR A 63 -1.17 20.00 15.97
C THR A 63 -0.49 21.35 15.77
N SER A 64 0.50 21.68 16.61
CA SER A 64 1.29 22.90 16.50
C SER A 64 2.75 22.61 16.83
N THR A 65 3.67 23.28 16.16
CA THR A 65 5.11 23.16 16.42
C THR A 65 5.46 23.48 17.88
N PRO A 66 6.27 22.65 18.57
CA PRO A 66 6.81 22.98 19.88
C PRO A 66 7.70 24.23 19.83
N ALA A 67 7.61 25.11 20.84
CA ALA A 67 8.36 26.37 20.87
C ALA A 67 9.89 26.20 20.76
N ASN A 68 10.44 25.09 21.25
CA ASN A 68 11.88 24.81 21.28
C ASN A 68 12.30 23.74 20.26
N TYR A 69 11.49 23.47 19.23
CA TYR A 69 11.86 22.49 18.22
C TYR A 69 12.99 23.01 17.31
N PRO A 70 14.07 22.24 17.06
CA PRO A 70 15.15 22.64 16.15
C PRO A 70 14.62 22.99 14.75
N GLY A 71 14.90 24.19 14.27
CA GLY A 71 14.38 24.69 12.99
C GLY A 71 12.96 25.28 13.05
N GLY A 72 12.34 25.33 14.23
CA GLY A 72 11.02 25.92 14.46
C GLY A 72 9.95 25.34 13.53
N SER A 73 8.98 26.18 13.11
CA SER A 73 7.89 25.76 12.23
C SER A 73 8.33 25.26 10.86
N LYS A 74 9.56 25.59 10.42
CA LYS A 74 10.08 25.10 9.12
C LYS A 74 10.66 23.69 9.21
N GLY A 75 11.09 23.26 10.40
CA GLY A 75 11.67 21.94 10.64
C GLY A 75 10.68 20.91 11.16
N TYR A 76 9.47 21.34 11.55
CA TYR A 76 8.47 20.49 12.18
C TYR A 76 7.23 20.30 11.31
N TYR A 77 7.02 19.09 10.81
CA TYR A 77 5.74 18.61 10.33
C TYR A 77 4.71 18.49 11.46
N THR A 78 3.67 19.30 11.38
CA THR A 78 2.46 19.13 12.19
C THR A 78 1.63 17.93 11.73
N THR A 79 0.64 17.53 12.53
CA THR A 79 -0.31 16.45 12.17
C THR A 79 -1.03 16.72 10.85
N SER A 80 -1.39 17.97 10.56
CA SER A 80 -2.02 18.36 9.29
C SER A 80 -1.04 18.26 8.13
N GLU A 81 0.17 18.80 8.29
CA GLU A 81 1.17 18.78 7.21
C GLU A 81 1.65 17.36 6.89
N MET A 82 1.77 16.50 7.90
CA MET A 82 2.09 15.09 7.71
C MET A 82 0.94 14.35 7.01
N PHE A 83 -0.31 14.64 7.39
CA PHE A 83 -1.48 14.11 6.69
C PHE A 83 -1.47 14.52 5.22
N ASP A 84 -1.31 15.81 4.92
CA ASP A 84 -1.27 16.34 3.54
C ASP A 84 -0.10 15.77 2.73
N TYR A 85 1.08 15.64 3.35
CA TYR A 85 2.24 14.99 2.74
C TYR A 85 1.93 13.53 2.40
N LEU A 86 1.32 12.77 3.32
CA LEU A 86 0.98 11.37 3.11
C LEU A 86 -0.05 11.25 1.97
N SER A 87 -1.13 12.03 2.03
CA SER A 87 -2.19 12.04 1.03
C SER A 87 -1.65 12.34 -0.37
N LYS A 88 -0.86 13.40 -0.51
CA LYS A 88 -0.28 13.80 -1.80
C LYS A 88 0.61 12.71 -2.41
N ASN A 89 1.44 12.05 -1.60
CA ASN A 89 2.35 11.03 -2.12
C ASN A 89 1.64 9.70 -2.45
N LEU A 90 0.60 9.34 -1.68
CA LEU A 90 -0.17 8.12 -1.93
C LEU A 90 -1.14 8.28 -3.11
N GLU A 91 -1.80 9.43 -3.23
CA GLU A 91 -2.64 9.75 -4.38
C GLU A 91 -1.81 9.79 -5.67
N ALA A 92 -0.60 10.36 -5.63
CA ALA A 92 0.34 10.31 -6.76
C ALA A 92 0.78 8.89 -7.13
N SER A 93 0.62 7.92 -6.21
CA SER A 93 0.89 6.50 -6.43
C SER A 93 -0.38 5.68 -6.75
N HIS A 94 -1.50 6.35 -7.02
CA HIS A 94 -2.81 5.76 -7.34
C HIS A 94 -3.44 4.91 -6.23
N PHE A 95 -3.17 5.25 -4.96
CA PHE A 95 -3.89 4.68 -3.83
C PHE A 95 -5.13 5.52 -3.52
N GLU A 96 -6.30 4.87 -3.45
CA GLU A 96 -7.60 5.52 -3.16
C GLU A 96 -7.94 5.50 -1.67
N ASP A 97 -7.68 4.38 -0.99
CA ASP A 97 -7.87 4.23 0.45
C ASP A 97 -6.55 3.85 1.14
N TYR A 98 -6.27 4.50 2.26
CA TYR A 98 -5.07 4.30 3.04
C TYR A 98 -5.24 4.78 4.49
N TYR A 99 -4.40 4.26 5.37
CA TYR A 99 -4.32 4.71 6.75
C TYR A 99 -2.90 4.59 7.30
N LEU A 100 -2.59 5.48 8.23
CA LEU A 100 -1.40 5.40 9.07
C LEU A 100 -1.83 5.18 10.51
N ILE A 101 -1.27 4.16 11.16
CA ILE A 101 -1.43 3.88 12.58
C ILE A 101 -0.07 4.06 13.27
N ILE A 102 -0.07 4.76 14.40
CA ILE A 102 1.11 5.02 15.22
C ILE A 102 0.79 4.52 16.64
N ASN A 103 1.50 3.50 17.14
CA ASN A 103 1.23 2.78 18.39
C ASN A 103 -0.28 2.49 18.60
N GLY A 104 -0.92 1.87 17.62
CA GLY A 104 -2.34 1.52 17.66
C GLY A 104 -3.32 2.68 17.48
N THR A 105 -2.84 3.92 17.33
CA THR A 105 -3.69 5.09 17.08
C THR A 105 -3.67 5.48 15.61
N LYS A 106 -4.84 5.47 14.94
CA LYS A 106 -4.99 6.02 13.59
C LYS A 106 -4.68 7.52 13.57
N MET A 107 -3.80 7.92 12.66
CA MET A 107 -3.46 9.32 12.42
C MET A 107 -4.68 10.07 11.88
N THR A 108 -4.90 11.28 12.39
CA THR A 108 -5.88 12.24 11.88
C THR A 108 -5.24 13.63 11.88
N PRO A 109 -5.69 14.57 11.03
CA PRO A 109 -5.05 15.88 10.91
C PRO A 109 -5.12 16.71 12.21
N THR A 110 -6.00 16.35 13.15
CA THR A 110 -6.30 17.11 14.36
C THR A 110 -5.81 16.47 15.66
N LYS A 111 -5.29 15.23 15.63
CA LYS A 111 -4.91 14.49 16.83
C LYS A 111 -3.39 14.44 16.99
N SER A 112 -2.91 15.05 18.07
CA SER A 112 -1.52 14.91 18.51
C SER A 112 -1.23 13.50 19.05
N ILE A 113 -0.08 12.95 18.69
CA ILE A 113 0.44 11.66 19.16
C ILE A 113 1.91 11.89 19.49
N THR A 114 2.30 11.78 20.75
CA THR A 114 3.65 12.11 21.22
C THR A 114 4.21 10.99 22.08
N PHE A 115 5.52 10.82 22.04
CA PHE A 115 6.26 9.79 22.79
C PHE A 115 7.44 10.41 23.53
N ASP A 116 7.87 9.77 24.61
CA ASP A 116 9.04 10.23 25.35
C ASP A 116 10.34 9.76 24.68
N TYR A 117 11.45 10.42 24.99
CA TYR A 117 12.73 10.11 24.38
C TYR A 117 13.13 8.64 24.60
N LYS A 118 13.51 7.94 23.52
CA LYS A 118 13.81 6.50 23.45
C LYS A 118 12.62 5.56 23.57
N ASP A 119 11.38 6.06 23.62
CA ASP A 119 10.22 5.18 23.53
C ASP A 119 10.16 4.53 22.15
N PRO A 120 9.77 3.25 22.07
CA PRO A 120 9.51 2.58 20.80
C PRO A 120 8.23 3.12 20.16
N ILE A 121 8.32 3.39 18.85
CA ILE A 121 7.21 3.83 18.02
C ILE A 121 7.02 2.81 16.90
N GLU A 122 5.90 2.11 16.95
CA GLU A 122 5.38 1.20 15.94
C GLU A 122 4.50 1.99 14.97
N ILE A 123 4.81 1.87 13.69
CA ILE A 123 4.16 2.59 12.62
C ILE A 123 3.69 1.58 11.59
N GLU A 124 2.40 1.59 11.31
CA GLU A 124 1.74 0.76 10.32
C GLU A 124 1.15 1.68 9.25
N LEU A 125 1.68 1.58 8.04
CA LEU A 125 1.15 2.27 6.87
C LEU A 125 0.49 1.24 5.96
N ALA A 126 -0.79 1.40 5.72
CA ALA A 126 -1.55 0.53 4.84
C ALA A 126 -2.18 1.31 3.70
N ALA A 127 -2.21 0.73 2.50
CA ALA A 127 -2.90 1.28 1.34
C ALA A 127 -3.58 0.18 0.53
N GLU A 128 -4.76 0.46 -0.02
CA GLU A 128 -5.56 -0.50 -0.79
C GLU A 128 -4.92 -0.78 -2.16
N TYR A 129 -4.93 -2.04 -2.61
CA TYR A 129 -4.54 -2.40 -3.97
C TYR A 129 -5.61 -3.24 -4.65
N LYS A 130 -5.61 -3.23 -6.00
CA LYS A 130 -6.62 -3.92 -6.83
C LYS A 130 -5.96 -4.85 -7.84
N TRP A 131 -6.55 -6.02 -8.08
CA TRP A 131 -6.09 -6.99 -9.09
C TRP A 131 -6.58 -6.65 -10.51
N ILE A 132 -6.16 -5.51 -11.04
CA ILE A 132 -6.73 -4.93 -12.26
C ILE A 132 -6.64 -5.87 -13.48
N ALA A 133 -5.49 -6.54 -13.71
CA ALA A 133 -5.31 -7.40 -14.89
C ALA A 133 -6.07 -8.74 -14.81
N LEU A 134 -6.33 -9.25 -13.60
CA LEU A 134 -7.00 -10.54 -13.37
C LEU A 134 -8.52 -10.38 -13.29
N ASP A 135 -9.02 -9.19 -12.96
CA ASP A 135 -10.44 -8.91 -12.84
C ASP A 135 -11.20 -9.14 -14.16
N ALA A 136 -10.53 -8.93 -15.30
CA ALA A 136 -11.08 -9.25 -16.62
C ALA A 136 -11.40 -10.74 -16.82
N PHE A 137 -10.76 -11.63 -16.05
CA PHE A 137 -10.96 -13.08 -16.12
C PHE A 137 -11.76 -13.63 -14.93
N ILE A 138 -11.64 -12.97 -13.77
CA ILE A 138 -12.36 -13.34 -12.54
C ILE A 138 -13.13 -12.10 -12.08
N PRO A 139 -14.39 -11.91 -12.53
CA PRO A 139 -15.16 -10.72 -12.21
C PRO A 139 -15.34 -10.54 -10.70
N GLY A 140 -15.10 -9.32 -10.22
CA GLY A 140 -15.27 -8.98 -8.81
C GLY A 140 -14.06 -9.32 -7.93
N LEU A 141 -12.92 -9.66 -8.55
CA LEU A 141 -11.66 -9.82 -7.83
C LEU A 141 -11.09 -8.46 -7.40
N SER A 142 -11.29 -7.42 -8.22
CA SER A 142 -10.86 -6.04 -7.92
C SER A 142 -11.73 -5.34 -6.87
N ASN A 143 -12.96 -5.81 -6.65
CA ASN A 143 -13.93 -5.20 -5.72
C ASN A 143 -13.74 -5.65 -4.26
N ARG A 144 -12.70 -6.43 -3.97
CA ARG A 144 -12.40 -6.87 -2.61
C ARG A 144 -11.43 -5.87 -1.99
N GLU A 145 -11.75 -5.40 -0.79
CA GLU A 145 -10.82 -4.59 0.01
C GLU A 145 -9.57 -5.42 0.30
N GLN A 146 -8.44 -4.99 -0.24
CA GLN A 146 -7.15 -5.65 -0.04
C GLN A 146 -6.10 -4.59 0.23
N PHE A 147 -5.36 -4.74 1.32
CA PHE A 147 -4.36 -3.76 1.73
C PHE A 147 -2.96 -4.33 1.61
N ILE A 148 -2.05 -3.50 1.10
CA ILE A 148 -0.62 -3.65 1.32
C ILE A 148 -0.32 -2.99 2.65
N VAL A 149 0.29 -3.73 3.58
CA VAL A 149 0.64 -3.22 4.91
C VAL A 149 2.16 -3.19 5.06
N VAL A 150 2.68 -2.04 5.49
CA VAL A 150 4.10 -1.83 5.77
C VAL A 150 4.26 -1.42 7.23
N ASN A 151 4.98 -2.26 7.98
CA ASN A 151 5.30 -2.01 9.37
C ASN A 151 6.72 -1.49 9.54
N LYS A 152 6.88 -0.52 10.44
CA LYS A 152 8.16 0.07 10.84
C LYS A 152 8.19 0.22 12.35
N THR A 153 9.35 -0.03 12.94
CA THR A 153 9.60 0.26 14.35
C THR A 153 10.79 1.21 14.41
N VAL A 154 10.59 2.35 15.07
CA VAL A 154 11.59 3.40 15.27
C VAL A 154 11.60 3.82 16.73
N TYR A 155 12.56 4.64 17.14
CA TYR A 155 12.65 5.16 18.51
C TYR A 155 12.55 6.68 18.49
N ALA A 156 11.89 7.25 19.50
CA ALA A 156 11.79 8.70 19.67
C ALA A 156 13.16 9.33 19.94
N GLU A 157 13.52 10.38 19.18
CA GLU A 157 14.82 11.06 19.24
C GLU A 157 14.74 12.48 19.84
N TYR A 158 13.58 13.12 19.81
CA TYR A 158 13.37 14.45 20.37
C TYR A 158 12.99 14.38 21.86
N LEU A 159 13.64 15.24 22.65
CA LEU A 159 13.27 15.48 24.04
C LEU A 159 12.15 16.54 24.06
N ASN A 160 10.96 16.09 24.45
CA ASN A 160 9.74 16.89 24.53
C ASN A 160 9.80 18.01 25.59
#